data_AF-A0A381RWJ5-F1
#
_entry.id   AF-A0A381RWJ5-F1
#
_cell.length_a   1.000
_cell.length_b   1.000
_cell.length_c   1.000
_cell.angle_alpha   90.00
_cell.angle_beta   90.00
_cell.angle_gamma   90.00
#
_symmetry.space_group_name_H-M   'P 1'
#
loop_
_entity.id
_entity.type
_entity.pdbx_description
1 polymer ?
#
loop_
_entity_poly.entity_id
_entity_poly.type
_entity_poly.pdbx_seq_one_letter_code
_entity_poly.pdbx_strand_id
1 'polypeptide(L)'
;MVDISIYEKSREKFLFMIKGLGFEAVKPQGALYIFPKSPDPDDVAFMKRAQEENILLVPGTGFGNPGHFRISLCCTPEIIENSRPGFEHLAEHYDF
;
A
#
# COMPACT_ATOMS: atom_id res chain seq x y z
N MET A 1 14.77 -13.92 -18.14
CA MET A 1 13.36 -14.09 -17.75
C MET A 1 13.20 -13.51 -16.37
N VAL A 2 12.26 -12.61 -16.18
CA VAL A 2 11.91 -12.08 -14.85
C VAL A 2 11.15 -13.19 -14.12
N ASP A 3 11.62 -13.57 -12.94
CA ASP A 3 11.02 -14.63 -12.15
C ASP A 3 9.73 -14.12 -11.49
N ILE A 4 8.58 -14.46 -12.07
CA ILE A 4 7.26 -13.94 -11.66
C ILE A 4 6.92 -14.38 -10.23
N SER A 5 7.43 -15.54 -9.81
CA SER A 5 7.19 -16.10 -8.47
C SER A 5 7.74 -15.23 -7.34
N ILE A 6 8.75 -14.39 -7.61
CA ILE A 6 9.28 -13.43 -6.63
C ILE A 6 8.24 -12.34 -6.36
N TYR A 7 7.60 -11.81 -7.41
CA TYR A 7 6.56 -10.78 -7.27
C TYR A 7 5.30 -11.31 -6.60
N GLU A 8 4.94 -12.58 -6.84
CA GLU A 8 3.81 -13.21 -6.16
C GLU A 8 4.03 -13.30 -4.65
N LYS A 9 5.22 -13.76 -4.22
CA LYS A 9 5.58 -13.83 -2.80
C LYS A 9 5.64 -12.45 -2.16
N SER A 10 6.25 -11.47 -2.83
CA SER A 10 6.31 -10.08 -2.36
C SER A 10 4.92 -9.48 -2.21
N ARG A 11 4.02 -9.72 -3.18
CA ARG A 11 2.62 -9.31 -3.11
C ARG A 11 1.93 -9.91 -1.90
N GLU A 12 2.08 -11.20 -1.68
CA GLU A 12 1.40 -11.88 -0.56
C GLU A 12 1.92 -11.39 0.79
N LYS A 13 3.23 -11.22 0.94
CA LYS A 13 3.83 -10.64 2.15
C LYS A 13 3.32 -9.23 2.41
N PHE A 14 3.34 -8.38 1.38
CA PHE A 14 2.90 -7.00 1.50
C PHE A 14 1.41 -6.92 1.84
N LEU A 15 0.58 -7.72 1.17
CA LEU A 15 -0.85 -7.80 1.43
C LEU A 15 -1.14 -8.29 2.86
N PHE A 16 -0.38 -9.28 3.34
CA PHE A 16 -0.49 -9.77 4.71
C PHE A 16 -0.11 -8.70 5.73
N MET A 17 0.98 -7.98 5.50
CA MET A 17 1.44 -6.87 6.35
C MET A 17 0.36 -5.79 6.47
N ILE A 18 -0.09 -5.22 5.35
CA ILE A 18 -1.08 -4.12 5.40
C ILE A 18 -2.42 -4.59 5.98
N LYS A 19 -2.85 -5.84 5.71
CA LYS A 19 -4.08 -6.39 6.32
C LYS A 19 -3.93 -6.62 7.82
N GLY A 20 -2.74 -7.04 8.28
CA GLY A 20 -2.44 -7.20 9.71
C GLY A 20 -2.46 -5.87 10.46
N LEU A 21 -2.20 -4.76 9.76
CA LEU A 21 -2.29 -3.39 10.25
C LEU A 21 -3.69 -2.78 10.14
N GLY A 22 -4.70 -3.57 9.74
CA GLY A 22 -6.10 -3.11 9.62
C GLY A 22 -6.48 -2.47 8.29
N PHE A 23 -5.55 -2.29 7.34
CA PHE A 23 -5.88 -1.76 6.02
C PHE A 23 -6.70 -2.77 5.19
N GLU A 24 -7.84 -2.32 4.68
CA GLU A 24 -8.65 -3.08 3.73
C GLU A 24 -8.03 -3.03 2.34
N ALA A 25 -7.47 -4.15 1.89
CA ALA A 25 -6.89 -4.29 0.55
C ALA A 25 -7.41 -5.51 -0.21
N VAL A 26 -7.72 -5.30 -1.49
CA VAL A 26 -8.14 -6.37 -2.41
C VAL A 26 -6.90 -7.06 -3.00
N LYS A 27 -6.87 -8.40 -3.00
CA LYS A 27 -5.81 -9.19 -3.65
C LYS A 27 -5.94 -9.03 -5.17
N PRO A 28 -4.97 -8.43 -5.88
CA PRO A 28 -5.05 -8.30 -7.33
C PRO A 28 -4.84 -9.67 -7.98
N GLN A 29 -5.66 -10.01 -8.98
CA GLN A 29 -5.61 -11.32 -9.66
C GLN A 29 -4.43 -11.46 -10.65
N GLY A 30 -3.84 -10.36 -11.12
CA GLY A 30 -2.78 -10.41 -12.14
C GLY A 30 -2.02 -9.10 -12.40
N ALA A 31 -1.76 -8.30 -11.37
CA ALA A 31 -1.07 -7.01 -11.52
C ALA A 31 -0.08 -6.72 -10.38
N LEU A 32 0.91 -5.87 -10.67
CA LEU A 32 1.92 -5.39 -9.72
C LEU A 32 1.43 -4.19 -8.89
N TYR A 33 0.12 -4.02 -8.75
CA TYR A 33 -0.48 -2.91 -8.00
C TYR A 33 -1.55 -3.42 -7.05
N ILE A 34 -1.59 -2.85 -5.84
CA ILE A 34 -2.67 -3.06 -4.88
C ILE A 34 -3.47 -1.75 -4.78
N PHE A 35 -4.78 -1.89 -4.65
CA PHE A 35 -5.69 -0.78 -4.36
C PHE A 35 -6.31 -0.98 -2.98
N PRO A 36 -5.68 -0.50 -1.90
CA PRO A 36 -6.32 -0.45 -0.61
C PRO A 36 -7.32 0.70 -0.54
N LYS A 37 -8.29 0.54 0.35
CA LYS A 37 -9.22 1.60 0.72
C LYS A 37 -8.50 2.59 1.63
N SER A 38 -8.68 3.87 1.33
CA SER A 38 -8.18 4.95 2.19
C SER A 38 -9.01 4.98 3.48
N PRO A 39 -8.39 5.11 4.67
CA PRO A 39 -9.13 5.39 5.90
C PRO A 39 -9.83 6.75 5.83
N ASP A 40 -9.20 7.72 5.15
CA ASP A 40 -9.76 9.04 4.95
C ASP A 40 -10.60 9.12 3.67
N PRO A 41 -11.71 9.89 3.70
CA PRO A 41 -12.43 10.28 2.50
C PRO A 41 -11.62 11.22 1.59
N ASP A 42 -10.66 11.95 2.16
CA ASP A 42 -9.66 12.74 1.44
C ASP A 42 -8.38 11.91 1.26
N ASP A 43 -8.26 11.26 0.11
CA ASP A 43 -7.07 10.47 -0.21
C ASP A 43 -5.80 11.33 -0.32
N VAL A 44 -5.92 12.63 -0.63
CA VAL A 44 -4.78 13.56 -0.69
C VAL A 44 -4.22 13.83 0.71
N ALA A 45 -5.09 13.91 1.73
CA ALA A 45 -4.65 14.04 3.12
C ALA A 45 -3.84 12.80 3.55
N PHE A 46 -4.36 11.60 3.26
CA PHE A 46 -3.65 10.35 3.50
C PHE A 46 -2.30 10.29 2.76
N MET A 47 -2.23 10.74 1.49
CA MET A 47 -0.97 10.80 0.74
C MET A 47 0.08 11.70 1.42
N LYS A 48 -0.32 12.87 1.92
CA LYS A 48 0.61 13.78 2.60
C LYS A 48 1.19 13.16 3.86
N ARG A 49 0.36 12.45 4.63
CA ARG A 49 0.81 11.73 5.84
C ARG A 49 1.72 10.56 5.50
N ALA A 50 1.38 9.79 4.47
CA ALA A 50 2.26 8.74 3.96
C ALA A 50 3.64 9.31 3.55
N GLN A 51 3.66 10.50 2.92
CA GLN A 51 4.92 11.17 2.54
C GLN A 51 5.77 11.56 3.76
N GLU A 52 5.16 11.99 4.87
CA GLU A 52 5.88 12.28 6.12
C GLU A 52 6.60 11.05 6.67
N GLU A 53 6.01 9.86 6.47
CA GLU A 53 6.59 8.56 6.84
C GLU A 53 7.51 7.97 5.74
N ASN A 54 7.92 8.77 4.75
CA ASN A 54 8.71 8.35 3.58
C ASN A 54 8.03 7.29 2.68
N ILE A 55 6.71 7.19 2.71
CA ILE A 55 5.92 6.31 1.86
C ILE A 55 5.30 7.10 0.71
N LEU A 56 5.76 6.81 -0.51
CA LEU A 56 5.24 7.41 -1.73
C LEU A 56 4.10 6.56 -2.30
N LEU A 57 2.87 7.05 -2.13
CA LEU A 57 1.66 6.43 -2.64
C LEU A 57 1.03 7.29 -3.74
N VAL A 58 0.14 6.68 -4.53
CA VAL A 58 -0.58 7.41 -5.57
C VAL A 58 -2.06 7.52 -5.21
N PRO A 59 -2.65 8.73 -5.18
CA PRO A 59 -4.07 8.91 -4.86
C PRO A 59 -4.97 8.28 -5.92
N GLY A 60 -6.03 7.62 -5.48
CA GLY A 60 -7.06 7.03 -6.33
C GLY A 60 -7.95 8.07 -7.01
N THR A 61 -8.01 9.29 -6.47
CA THR A 61 -8.67 10.44 -7.12
C THR A 61 -8.11 10.71 -8.52
N GLY A 62 -6.80 10.48 -8.75
CA GLY A 62 -6.20 10.56 -10.09
C GLY A 62 -6.68 9.47 -11.07
N PHE A 63 -7.28 8.39 -10.56
CA PHE A 63 -7.83 7.27 -11.32
C PHE A 63 -9.37 7.26 -11.36
N GLY A 64 -10.02 8.32 -10.87
CA GLY A 64 -11.49 8.42 -10.84
C GLY A 64 -12.17 7.58 -9.76
N ASN A 65 -11.42 7.08 -8.77
CA ASN A 65 -11.95 6.34 -7.62
C ASN A 65 -11.49 6.98 -6.30
N PRO A 66 -12.14 8.09 -5.88
CA PRO A 66 -11.82 8.78 -4.63
C PRO A 66 -12.03 7.84 -3.42
N GLY A 67 -11.19 7.99 -2.39
CA GLY A 67 -11.20 7.12 -1.21
C GLY A 67 -10.45 5.80 -1.36
N HIS A 68 -9.67 5.64 -2.43
CA HIS A 68 -8.70 4.55 -2.58
C HIS A 68 -7.32 5.13 -2.89
N PHE A 69 -6.29 4.31 -2.73
CA PHE A 69 -4.94 4.65 -3.17
C PHE A 69 -4.28 3.47 -3.85
N ARG A 70 -3.25 3.72 -4.65
CA ARG A 70 -2.53 2.69 -5.39
C ARG A 70 -1.12 2.53 -4.83
N ILE A 71 -0.79 1.29 -4.49
CA ILE A 71 0.55 0.87 -4.09
C ILE A 71 1.18 0.09 -5.25
N SER A 72 2.40 0.46 -5.65
CA SER A 72 3.19 -0.30 -6.61
C SER A 72 4.03 -1.35 -5.88
N LEU A 73 3.92 -2.60 -6.30
CA LEU A 73 4.73 -3.72 -5.84
C LEU A 73 5.96 -3.96 -6.74
N CYS A 74 6.26 -3.05 -7.66
CA CYS A 74 7.49 -3.06 -8.45
C CYS A 74 8.72 -2.66 -7.62
N CYS A 75 8.77 -3.10 -6.36
CA CYS A 75 9.80 -2.78 -5.39
C CYS A 75 10.51 -4.08 -4.98
N THR A 76 11.76 -3.98 -4.54
CA THR A 76 12.48 -5.13 -4.00
C THR A 76 11.87 -5.56 -2.65
N PRO A 77 12.01 -6.84 -2.25
CA PRO A 77 11.52 -7.31 -0.95
C PRO A 77 12.08 -6.51 0.24
N GLU A 78 13.30 -5.99 0.10
CA GLU A 78 13.94 -5.15 1.10
C GLU A 78 13.22 -3.81 1.31
N ILE A 79 12.76 -3.17 0.22
CA ILE A 79 11.96 -1.94 0.30
C ILE A 79 10.63 -2.22 1.02
N ILE A 80 10.02 -3.39 0.79
CA ILE A 80 8.78 -3.79 1.46
C ILE A 80 8.99 -3.90 2.97
N GLU A 81 10.04 -4.60 3.39
CA GLU A 81 10.38 -4.73 4.82
C GLU A 81 10.72 -3.38 5.46
N ASN A 82 11.46 -2.52 4.76
CA ASN A 82 11.80 -1.18 5.23
C ASN A 82 10.59 -0.23 5.27
N SER A 83 9.55 -0.49 4.47
CA SER A 83 8.31 0.29 4.50
C SER A 83 7.40 -0.04 5.67
N ARG A 84 7.59 -1.21 6.31
CA ARG A 84 6.78 -1.67 7.45
C ARG A 84 6.62 -0.62 8.57
N PRO A 85 7.69 -0.02 9.12
CA PRO A 85 7.56 0.98 10.18
C PRO A 85 6.72 2.19 9.76
N GLY A 86 6.86 2.67 8.52
CA GLY A 86 6.03 3.77 8.03
C GLY A 86 4.55 3.39 7.94
N PHE A 87 4.25 2.14 7.55
CA PHE A 87 2.87 1.64 7.55
C PHE A 87 2.33 1.40 8.96
N GLU A 88 3.16 0.99 9.91
CA GLU A 88 2.81 0.86 11.34
C GLU A 88 2.45 2.23 11.93
N HIS A 89 3.26 3.25 11.67
CA HIS A 89 2.99 4.62 12.11
C HIS A 89 1.70 5.19 11.49
N LEU A 90 1.47 4.91 10.21
CA LEU A 90 0.19 5.24 9.57
C LEU A 90 -0.96 4.50 10.25
N ALA A 91 -0.80 3.20 10.54
CA ALA A 91 -1.85 2.41 11.17
C ALA A 91 -2.22 2.95 12.56
N GLU A 92 -1.21 3.25 13.38
CA GLU A 92 -1.37 3.87 14.71
C GLU A 92 -2.04 5.24 14.60
N HIS A 93 -1.68 6.04 13.59
CA HIS A 93 -2.29 7.36 13.42
C HIS A 93 -3.80 7.29 13.12
N TYR A 94 -4.22 6.28 12.37
CA TYR A 94 -5.61 6.07 12.00
C TYR A 94 -6.37 5.17 12.99
N ASP A 95 -5.73 4.76 14.11
CA ASP A 95 -6.32 3.92 15.17
C ASP A 95 -7.01 2.66 14.61
N PHE A 96 -6.32 1.96 13.68
CA PHE A 96 -6.81 0.70 13.10
C PHE A 96 -6.84 -0.47 14.09
#